data_AF-A0A6H3NSB9-F1
#
_entry.id   AF-A0A6H3NSB9-F1
#
_cell.length_a   1.000
_cell.length_b   1.000
_cell.length_c   1.000
_cell.angle_alpha   90.00
_cell.angle_beta   90.00
_cell.angle_gamma   90.00
#
_symmetry.space_group_name_H-M   'P 1'
#
loop_
_entity.id
_entity.type
_entity.pdbx_description
1 polymer ?
#
loop_
_entity_poly.entity_id
_entity_poly.type
_entity_poly.pdbx_seq_one_letter_code
_entity_poly.pdbx_strand_id
1 'polypeptide(L)'
;MKVTVAHLYKKLEELDRDVVELKKLTDRLASDREYSPILKETFLSEMNKLEDQKSEILKLNVSSAQPVAKKTTVTSENKTPTPIPTPEPKKPEKPVRKY
;
A
#
# COMPACT_ATOMS: atom_id res chain seq x y z
N MET A 1 -8.49 -16.77 7.68
CA MET A 1 -8.45 -15.35 7.27
C MET A 1 -9.26 -15.17 5.99
N LYS A 2 -10.02 -14.08 5.85
CA LYS A 2 -10.71 -13.75 4.59
C LYS A 2 -9.85 -12.74 3.82
N VAL A 3 -9.35 -13.12 2.64
CA VAL A 3 -8.59 -12.22 1.76
C VAL A 3 -9.59 -11.34 1.01
N THR A 4 -9.43 -10.02 1.06
CA THR A 4 -10.25 -9.09 0.27
C THR A 4 -9.43 -8.52 -0.88
N VAL A 5 -10.11 -7.99 -1.90
CA VAL A 5 -9.49 -7.34 -3.05
C VAL A 5 -8.49 -6.25 -2.63
N ALA A 6 -8.78 -5.49 -1.58
CA ALA A 6 -7.86 -4.48 -1.05
C ALA A 6 -6.53 -5.09 -0.54
N HIS A 7 -6.57 -6.29 0.04
CA HIS A 7 -5.35 -6.99 0.46
C HIS A 7 -4.51 -7.42 -0.75
N LEU A 8 -5.15 -7.82 -1.86
CA LEU A 8 -4.45 -8.15 -3.11
C LEU A 8 -3.75 -6.93 -3.70
N TYR A 9 -4.41 -5.76 -3.71
CA TYR A 9 -3.79 -4.51 -4.16
C TYR A 9 -2.62 -4.08 -3.28
N LYS A 10 -2.76 -4.18 -1.95
CA LYS A 10 -1.65 -3.92 -1.03
C LYS A 10 -0.48 -4.86 -1.32
N LYS A 11 -0.76 -6.14 -1.57
CA LYS A 11 0.28 -7.12 -1.89
C LYS A 11 0.95 -6.84 -3.22
N LEU A 12 0.21 -6.41 -4.24
CA LEU A 12 0.78 -5.98 -5.53
C LEU A 12 1.74 -4.81 -5.37
N GLU A 13 1.37 -3.81 -4.57
CA GLU A 13 2.23 -2.65 -4.30
C GLU A 13 3.50 -3.05 -3.54
N GLU A 14 3.41 -3.97 -2.58
CA GLU A 14 4.57 -4.56 -1.91
C GLU A 14 5.51 -5.25 -2.91
N LEU A 15 4.97 -6.13 -3.77
CA LEU A 15 5.76 -6.83 -4.79
C LEU A 15 6.48 -5.86 -5.74
N ASP A 16 5.79 -4.79 -6.18
CA ASP A 16 6.39 -3.79 -7.06
C ASP A 16 7.54 -3.02 -6.38
N ARG A 17 7.42 -2.73 -5.08
CA ARG A 17 8.53 -2.13 -4.31
C ARG A 17 9.70 -3.10 -4.18
N ASP A 18 9.43 -4.35 -3.83
CA ASP A 18 10.46 -5.37 -3.60
C ASP A 18 11.28 -5.64 -4.86
N VAL A 19 10.62 -5.72 -6.04
CA VAL A 19 11.31 -5.89 -7.34
C VAL A 19 12.26 -4.72 -7.61
N VAL A 20 11.83 -3.48 -7.34
CA VAL A 20 12.67 -2.28 -7.54
C VAL A 20 13.85 -2.27 -6.57
N GLU A 21 13.66 -2.67 -5.32
CA GLU A 21 14.72 -2.75 -4.33
C GLU A 21 15.74 -3.85 -4.64
N LEU A 22 15.28 -5.05 -5.03
CA LEU A 22 16.15 -6.13 -5.48
C LEU A 22 16.99 -5.74 -6.70
N LYS A 23 16.38 -5.02 -7.66
CA LYS A 23 17.12 -4.51 -8.82
C LYS A 23 18.23 -3.56 -8.39
N LYS A 24 17.95 -2.61 -7.49
CA LYS A 24 18.96 -1.69 -6.96
C LYS A 24 20.10 -2.43 -6.24
N LEU A 25 19.79 -3.48 -5.48
CA LEU A 25 20.79 -4.31 -4.82
C LEU A 25 21.67 -5.07 -5.82
N THR A 26 21.05 -5.61 -6.87
CA THR A 26 21.75 -6.31 -7.96
C THR A 26 22.68 -5.38 -8.73
N ASP A 27 22.22 -4.18 -9.07
CA ASP A 27 23.00 -3.17 -9.81
C ASP A 27 24.22 -2.66 -9.01
N ARG A 28 24.09 -2.61 -7.68
CA ARG A 28 25.16 -2.17 -6.79
C ARG A 28 26.14 -3.29 -6.41
N LEU A 29 25.91 -4.52 -6.88
CA LEU A 29 26.74 -5.65 -6.50
C LEU A 29 28.11 -5.59 -7.19
N ALA A 30 29.18 -5.48 -6.40
CA ALA A 30 30.56 -5.50 -6.88
C ALA A 30 30.84 -6.80 -7.64
N SER A 31 31.38 -6.73 -8.85
CA SER A 31 31.55 -7.92 -9.72
C SER A 31 32.90 -8.63 -9.53
N ASP A 32 33.76 -8.13 -8.64
CA ASP A 32 35.11 -8.66 -8.38
C ASP A 32 35.15 -9.74 -7.29
N ARG A 33 34.04 -9.99 -6.59
CA ARG A 33 33.96 -10.99 -5.52
C ARG A 33 33.46 -12.32 -6.07
N GLU A 34 34.06 -13.42 -5.60
CA GLU A 34 33.68 -14.79 -6.00
C GLU A 34 32.20 -15.12 -5.80
N TYR A 35 31.55 -14.55 -4.78
CA TYR A 35 30.13 -14.82 -4.50
C TYR A 35 29.17 -14.01 -5.38
N SER A 36 29.65 -12.99 -6.06
CA SER A 36 28.80 -12.06 -6.81
C SER A 36 28.04 -12.69 -7.99
N PRO A 37 28.59 -13.66 -8.74
CA PRO A 37 27.83 -14.38 -9.78
C PRO A 37 26.62 -15.12 -9.21
N ILE A 38 26.83 -15.86 -8.11
CA ILE A 38 25.77 -16.63 -7.44
C ILE A 38 24.72 -15.68 -6.87
N LEU A 39 25.14 -14.59 -6.22
CA LEU A 39 24.23 -13.60 -5.67
C LEU A 39 23.39 -12.92 -6.76
N LYS A 40 24.00 -12.53 -7.90
CA LYS A 40 23.24 -12.00 -9.05
C LYS A 40 22.21 -13.00 -9.54
N GLU A 41 22.58 -14.26 -9.70
CA GLU A 41 21.65 -15.31 -10.13
C GLU A 41 20.49 -15.47 -9.13
N THR A 42 20.78 -15.48 -7.83
CA THR A 42 19.74 -15.57 -6.79
C THR A 42 18.81 -14.36 -6.78
N PHE A 43 19.33 -13.14 -6.95
CA PHE A 43 18.48 -11.95 -7.03
C PHE A 43 17.62 -11.93 -8.29
N LEU A 44 18.16 -12.35 -9.44
CA LEU A 44 17.39 -12.47 -10.67
C LEU A 44 16.28 -13.51 -10.54
N SER A 45 16.58 -14.64 -9.91
CA SER A 45 15.59 -15.68 -9.63
C SER A 45 14.47 -15.18 -8.71
N GLU A 46 14.82 -14.47 -7.63
CA GLU A 46 13.82 -13.91 -6.72
C GLU A 46 13.00 -12.80 -7.39
N MET A 47 13.61 -11.95 -8.23
CA MET A 47 12.87 -10.97 -9.05
C MET A 47 11.83 -11.65 -9.95
N ASN A 48 12.23 -12.69 -10.69
CA ASN A 48 11.29 -13.45 -11.53
C ASN A 48 10.15 -14.07 -10.70
N LYS A 49 10.47 -14.59 -9.52
CA LYS A 49 9.46 -15.16 -8.61
C LYS A 49 8.46 -14.11 -8.13
N LEU A 50 8.89 -12.87 -7.87
CA LEU A 50 7.99 -11.76 -7.52
C LEU A 50 7.10 -11.36 -8.72
N GLU A 51 7.65 -11.38 -9.95
CA GLU A 51 6.88 -11.14 -11.18
C GLU A 51 5.84 -12.23 -11.46
N ASP A 52 6.18 -13.49 -11.18
CA ASP A 52 5.26 -14.63 -11.26
C ASP A 52 4.13 -14.49 -10.24
N GLN A 53 4.44 -14.14 -8.98
CA GLN A 53 3.44 -13.89 -7.95
C GLN A 53 2.51 -12.73 -8.33
N LYS A 54 3.05 -11.64 -8.89
CA LYS A 54 2.25 -10.53 -9.42
C LYS A 54 1.30 -11.00 -10.52
N SER A 55 1.80 -11.80 -11.44
CA SER A 55 1.02 -12.36 -12.55
C SER A 55 -0.06 -13.32 -12.05
N GLU A 56 0.23 -14.12 -11.03
CA GLU A 56 -0.73 -15.02 -10.39
C GLU A 56 -1.87 -14.23 -9.73
N ILE A 57 -1.55 -13.19 -8.95
CA ILE A 57 -2.57 -12.32 -8.33
C ILE A 57 -3.48 -11.69 -9.38
N LEU A 58 -2.94 -11.26 -10.52
CA LEU A 58 -3.72 -10.67 -11.61
C LEU A 58 -4.57 -11.70 -12.38
N LYS A 59 -4.15 -12.96 -12.42
CA LYS A 59 -4.88 -14.07 -13.05
C LYS A 59 -6.01 -14.62 -12.17
N LEU A 60 -6.07 -14.23 -10.89
CA LEU A 60 -7.15 -14.65 -9.99
C LEU A 60 -8.49 -14.11 -10.51
N ASN A 61 -9.27 -15.02 -11.10
CA ASN A 61 -10.66 -14.75 -11.43
C ASN A 61 -11.44 -14.58 -10.12
N VAL A 62 -11.94 -13.38 -9.87
CA VAL A 62 -12.86 -13.13 -8.77
C VAL A 62 -14.15 -13.85 -9.13
N SER A 63 -14.33 -15.07 -8.61
CA SER A 63 -15.62 -15.75 -8.67
C SER A 63 -16.62 -14.87 -7.92
N SER A 64 -17.41 -14.10 -8.66
CA SER A 64 -18.41 -13.20 -8.11
C SER A 64 -19.50 -14.06 -7.47
N ALA A 65 -19.33 -14.39 -6.19
CA ALA A 65 -20.40 -14.92 -5.39
C ALA A 65 -21.44 -13.81 -5.17
N GLN A 66 -22.41 -13.75 -6.09
CA GLN A 66 -23.67 -13.02 -6.10
C GLN A 66 -23.65 -11.47 -6.06
N PRO A 67 -24.50 -10.82 -6.88
CA PRO A 67 -24.78 -9.40 -6.74
C PRO A 67 -25.78 -9.23 -5.59
N VAL A 68 -25.34 -8.72 -4.44
CA VAL A 68 -26.26 -8.12 -3.47
C VAL A 68 -26.66 -6.74 -3.96
N ALA A 69 -27.48 -6.71 -5.01
CA ALA A 69 -28.28 -5.55 -5.34
C ALA A 69 -29.39 -5.42 -4.28
N LYS A 70 -29.25 -4.46 -3.37
CA LYS A 70 -30.39 -3.72 -2.84
C LYS A 70 -30.10 -2.24 -2.96
N LYS A 71 -30.71 -1.65 -3.98
CA LYS A 71 -31.04 -0.23 -4.01
C LYS A 71 -31.98 0.04 -2.84
N THR A 72 -31.68 1.06 -2.03
CA THR A 72 -32.73 1.84 -1.38
C THR A 72 -32.43 3.31 -1.58
N THR A 73 -33.26 3.83 -2.47
CA THR A 73 -33.64 5.19 -2.80
C THR A 73 -33.54 6.22 -1.67
N VAL A 74 -33.10 7.40 -2.07
CA VAL A 74 -33.17 8.71 -1.39
C VAL A 74 -34.61 9.11 -1.05
N THR A 75 -34.85 9.58 0.19
CA THR A 75 -35.86 10.59 0.60
C THR A 75 -35.32 11.22 1.90
N SER A 76 -34.59 12.34 1.88
CA SER A 76 -35.04 13.75 1.83
C SER A 76 -35.93 14.19 3.00
N GLU A 77 -35.35 14.95 3.94
CA GLU A 77 -35.87 16.10 4.72
C GLU A 77 -34.76 16.45 5.75
N ASN A 78 -34.29 17.67 6.01
CA ASN A 78 -34.77 19.02 5.72
C ASN A 78 -33.64 20.02 6.10
N LYS A 79 -33.57 21.18 5.41
CA LYS A 79 -32.93 22.47 5.77
C LYS A 79 -31.41 22.70 5.59
N THR A 80 -31.09 23.37 4.48
CA THR A 80 -30.15 24.53 4.35
C THR A 80 -30.42 25.63 5.41
N PRO A 81 -29.56 26.66 5.63
CA PRO A 81 -28.23 27.00 5.05
C PRO A 81 -27.15 27.39 6.10
N THR A 82 -25.89 27.47 5.67
CA THR A 82 -24.75 28.10 6.38
C THR A 82 -25.00 29.60 6.61
N PRO A 83 -24.66 30.19 7.79
CA PRO A 83 -23.43 31.00 7.90
C PRO A 83 -22.72 30.93 9.30
N ILE A 84 -21.49 31.43 9.32
CA ILE A 84 -20.40 31.45 10.33
C ILE A 84 -20.82 32.00 11.72
N PRO A 85 -20.25 31.50 12.86
CA PRO A 85 -19.24 32.28 13.61
C PRO A 85 -18.12 31.45 14.29
N THR A 86 -16.90 32.00 14.25
CA THR A 86 -15.70 31.68 15.06
C THR A 86 -15.98 31.81 16.57
N PRO A 87 -15.28 31.06 17.45
CA PRO A 87 -14.21 31.69 18.25
C PRO A 87 -13.03 30.74 18.63
N GLU A 88 -11.80 31.13 18.29
CA GLU A 88 -10.61 30.93 19.17
C GLU A 88 -10.75 31.88 20.40
N PRO A 89 -10.06 31.74 21.57
CA PRO A 89 -8.66 31.29 21.73
C PRO A 89 -8.28 30.60 23.09
N LYS A 90 -6.99 30.21 23.20
CA LYS A 90 -6.05 30.35 24.36
C LYS A 90 -5.36 29.09 24.91
N LYS A 91 -4.04 29.06 24.64
CA LYS A 91 -2.93 28.34 25.31
C LYS A 91 -3.03 28.33 26.85
N PRO A 92 -2.40 27.35 27.52
CA PRO A 92 -1.73 27.57 28.79
C PRO A 92 -0.22 27.83 28.61
N GLU A 93 0.28 28.84 29.33
CA GLU A 93 1.63 29.40 29.30
C GLU A 93 2.34 29.18 30.67
N LYS A 94 3.57 28.62 30.63
CA LYS A 94 4.72 28.78 31.57
C LYS A 94 4.65 28.21 33.02
N PRO A 95 5.77 28.11 33.79
CA PRO A 95 7.14 28.60 33.54
C PRO A 95 8.31 27.60 33.70
N VAL A 96 9.42 27.95 33.04
CA VAL A 96 10.78 27.40 33.18
C VAL A 96 11.34 27.72 34.57
N ARG A 97 11.90 26.72 35.26
CA ARG A 97 12.84 26.92 36.38
C ARG A 97 14.24 26.48 35.94
N LYS A 98 15.20 27.41 36.02
CA LYS A 98 16.63 27.10 35.96
C LYS A 98 17.13 26.77 37.36
N TYR A 99 17.99 25.76 37.46
CA TYR A 99 19.02 25.62 38.48
C TYR A 99 20.30 25.15 37.77
#